data_AF-A0A7G1KW14-F1
#
_entry.id   AF-A0A7G1KW14-F1
#
_cell.length_a   1.000
_cell.length_b   1.000
_cell.length_c   1.000
_cell.angle_alpha   90.00
_cell.angle_beta   90.00
_cell.angle_gamma   90.00
#
_symmetry.space_group_name_H-M   'P 1'
#
loop_
_entity.id
_entity.type
_entity.pdbx_description
1 polymer ?
#
loop_
_entity_poly.entity_id
_entity_poly.type
_entity_poly.pdbx_seq_one_letter_code
_entity_poly.pdbx_strand_id
1 'polypeptide(L)'
;MYTNHLETVPALVAALPRLWRSTTTQDIPDQALVLLLMKDTRDGWAEIERIWVADEIDYFDPFHAKALTYGTTGTRAVALVVDIDADGPGDSAHEHVLLTDAAACALSEHGASLQAAYVTRGFGAKEPVWSLDTDQFIGKVPLFPAATPHPVYALPESLIARPANSLPRAAD
;
A
#
# COMPACT_ATOMS: atom_id res chain seq x y z
N MET A 1 -3.31 12.48 20.59
CA MET A 1 -2.99 12.01 19.22
C MET A 1 -4.31 11.54 18.63
N TYR A 2 -4.74 12.08 17.48
CA TYR A 2 -5.99 11.66 16.84
C TYR A 2 -5.67 10.56 15.83
N THR A 3 -6.26 9.39 16.02
CA THR A 3 -6.17 8.28 15.07
C THR A 3 -7.33 8.38 14.08
N ASN A 4 -7.01 8.48 12.80
CA ASN A 4 -7.95 8.40 11.69
C ASN A 4 -8.07 6.95 11.25
N HIS A 5 -9.26 6.40 11.41
CA HIS A 5 -9.60 5.07 10.95
C HIS A 5 -9.94 5.11 9.46
N LEU A 6 -9.13 4.45 8.65
CA LEU A 6 -9.31 4.35 7.21
C LEU A 6 -10.08 3.06 6.91
N GLU A 7 -11.41 3.16 6.86
CA GLU A 7 -12.29 2.00 6.70
C GLU A 7 -12.26 1.37 5.31
N THR A 8 -11.64 2.01 4.32
CA THR A 8 -11.60 1.51 2.93
C THR A 8 -10.24 1.76 2.27
N VAL A 9 -9.86 0.91 1.30
CA VAL A 9 -8.62 1.10 0.51
C VAL A 9 -8.62 2.42 -0.25
N PRO A 10 -9.73 2.88 -0.89
CA PRO A 10 -9.73 4.19 -1.52
C PRO A 10 -9.48 5.35 -0.54
N ALA A 11 -9.98 5.25 0.70
CA ALA A 11 -9.66 6.23 1.74
C ALA A 11 -8.18 6.20 2.14
N LEU A 12 -7.55 5.01 2.15
CA LEU A 12 -6.10 4.88 2.30
C LEU A 12 -5.36 5.58 1.18
N VAL A 13 -5.69 5.29 -0.09
CA VAL A 13 -5.06 5.94 -1.25
C VAL A 13 -5.14 7.46 -1.14
N ALA A 14 -6.32 8.00 -0.80
CA ALA A 14 -6.51 9.44 -0.61
C ALA A 14 -5.65 10.05 0.53
N ALA A 15 -5.30 9.25 1.55
CA ALA A 15 -4.48 9.69 2.68
C ALA A 15 -2.96 9.64 2.42
N LEU A 16 -2.51 8.87 1.42
CA LEU A 16 -1.08 8.59 1.18
C LEU A 16 -0.21 9.81 0.88
N PRO A 17 -0.58 10.73 -0.03
CA PRO A 17 0.25 11.92 -0.29
C PRO A 17 0.51 12.72 0.98
N ARG A 18 -0.48 12.75 1.87
CA ARG A 18 -0.39 13.45 3.15
C ARG A 18 0.49 12.71 4.15
N LEU A 19 0.39 11.40 4.22
CA LEU A 19 1.27 10.57 5.04
C LEU A 19 2.73 10.71 4.60
N TRP A 20 2.98 10.66 3.29
CA TRP A 20 4.32 10.81 2.71
C TRP A 20 4.91 12.20 2.94
N ARG A 21 4.12 13.26 2.74
CA ARG A 21 4.55 14.64 3.02
C ARG A 21 4.84 14.92 4.51
N SER A 22 4.46 14.00 5.41
CA SER A 22 4.84 14.11 6.83
C SER A 22 6.26 13.61 7.11
N THR A 23 6.82 12.79 6.20
CA THR A 23 8.17 12.22 6.31
C THR A 23 9.18 12.88 5.37
N THR A 24 8.71 13.50 4.27
CA THR A 24 9.56 14.18 3.27
C THR A 24 8.85 15.39 2.64
N THR A 25 9.56 16.19 1.86
CA THR A 25 8.99 17.28 1.04
C THR A 25 8.66 16.86 -0.40
N GLN A 26 8.99 15.63 -0.77
CA GLN A 26 8.74 15.10 -2.11
C GLN A 26 7.31 14.59 -2.27
N ASP A 27 6.80 14.63 -3.49
CA ASP A 27 5.54 14.00 -3.86
C ASP A 27 5.77 12.52 -4.21
N ILE A 28 4.70 11.72 -4.16
CA ILE A 28 4.73 10.35 -4.65
C ILE A 28 4.66 10.41 -6.18
N PRO A 29 5.58 9.76 -6.91
CA PRO A 29 5.53 9.73 -8.38
C PRO A 29 4.27 9.05 -8.92
N ASP A 30 3.94 9.36 -10.18
CA ASP A 30 2.79 8.79 -10.90
C ASP A 30 3.02 7.32 -11.34
N GLN A 31 4.26 6.85 -11.23
CA GLN A 31 4.67 5.45 -11.35
C GLN A 31 5.54 5.09 -10.15
N ALA A 32 5.00 4.33 -9.20
CA ALA A 32 5.69 4.08 -7.92
C ALA A 32 5.19 2.82 -7.22
N LEU A 33 6.05 2.23 -6.40
CA LEU A 33 5.63 1.27 -5.37
C LEU A 33 5.64 1.95 -4.01
N VAL A 34 4.48 2.01 -3.36
CA VAL A 34 4.32 2.48 -1.99
C VAL A 34 4.20 1.28 -1.05
N LEU A 35 5.06 1.22 -0.04
CA LEU A 35 5.01 0.21 1.02
C LEU A 35 4.62 0.86 2.34
N LEU A 36 3.65 0.27 3.02
CA LEU A 36 3.16 0.69 4.32
C LEU A 36 3.45 -0.39 5.34
N LEU A 37 4.33 -0.11 6.29
CA LEU A 37 4.57 -1.01 7.41
C LEU A 37 3.61 -0.68 8.54
N MET A 38 2.95 -1.72 9.06
CA MET A 38 1.94 -1.59 10.09
C MET A 38 2.31 -2.41 11.31
N LYS A 39 1.90 -1.91 12.48
CA LYS A 39 1.94 -2.62 13.75
C LYS A 39 0.52 -2.92 14.20
N ASP A 40 0.31 -4.12 14.74
CA ASP A 40 -1.01 -4.52 15.23
C ASP A 40 -1.41 -3.67 16.44
N THR A 41 -2.68 -3.29 16.51
CA THR A 41 -3.30 -2.67 17.68
C THR A 41 -4.25 -3.67 18.34
N ARG A 42 -4.65 -3.40 19.59
CA ARG A 42 -5.50 -4.32 20.36
C ARG A 42 -6.96 -4.36 19.90
N ASP A 43 -7.38 -3.45 19.03
CA ASP A 43 -8.79 -3.19 18.72
C ASP A 43 -9.23 -3.71 17.33
N GLY A 44 -8.46 -4.61 16.72
CA GLY A 44 -8.76 -5.15 15.37
C GLY A 44 -8.33 -4.23 14.22
N TRP A 45 -7.49 -3.24 14.53
CA TRP A 45 -6.86 -2.33 13.59
C TRP A 45 -5.35 -2.55 13.58
N ALA A 46 -4.69 -2.25 12.46
CA ALA A 46 -3.24 -2.06 12.43
C ALA A 46 -2.93 -0.59 12.15
N GLU A 47 -2.01 -0.03 12.92
CA GLU A 47 -1.55 1.35 12.78
C GLU A 47 -0.43 1.40 11.75
N ILE A 48 -0.48 2.35 10.82
CA ILE A 48 0.61 2.61 9.88
C ILE A 48 1.77 3.25 10.65
N GLU A 49 2.84 2.47 10.83
CA GLU A 49 4.04 2.89 11.55
C GLU A 49 5.03 3.61 10.64
N ARG A 50 5.17 3.13 9.39
CA ARG A 50 6.09 3.73 8.41
C ARG A 50 5.56 3.60 6.98
N ILE A 51 5.92 4.57 6.15
CA ILE A 51 5.72 4.57 4.70
C ILE A 51 7.09 4.62 4.01
N TRP A 52 7.22 3.88 2.92
CA TRP A 52 8.33 3.99 1.98
C TRP A 52 7.79 4.05 0.55
N VAL A 53 8.47 4.81 -0.30
CA VAL A 53 8.10 4.97 -1.71
C VAL A 53 9.34 4.62 -2.54
N ALA A 54 9.20 3.65 -3.44
CA ALA A 54 10.14 3.43 -4.53
C ALA A 54 9.57 4.14 -5.76
N ASP A 55 10.39 4.97 -6.39
CA ASP A 55 10.07 5.79 -7.56
C ASP A 55 10.18 5.04 -8.90
N GLU A 56 10.54 3.76 -8.85
CA GLU A 56 10.64 2.86 -9.99
C GLU A 56 9.58 1.75 -9.86
N ILE A 57 8.72 1.62 -10.87
CA ILE A 57 7.68 0.56 -10.94
C ILE A 57 8.22 -0.72 -11.59
N ASP A 58 9.33 -0.63 -12.30
CA ASP A 58 9.99 -1.74 -13.00
C ASP A 58 11.04 -2.46 -12.14
N TYR A 59 11.44 -1.88 -11.00
CA TYR A 59 12.47 -2.44 -10.15
C TYR A 59 12.22 -2.19 -8.65
N PHE A 60 12.51 -3.21 -7.84
CA PHE A 60 12.50 -3.09 -6.38
C PHE A 60 13.87 -3.43 -5.79
N ASP A 61 14.53 -2.44 -5.18
CA ASP A 61 15.75 -2.65 -4.41
C ASP A 61 15.45 -3.24 -3.02
N PRO A 62 16.01 -4.41 -2.65
CA PRO A 62 15.88 -4.98 -1.30
C PRO A 62 16.29 -4.04 -0.15
N PHE A 63 17.18 -3.07 -0.40
CA PHE A 63 17.52 -2.05 0.60
C PHE A 63 16.31 -1.22 1.06
N HIS A 64 15.28 -1.07 0.22
CA HIS A 64 14.03 -0.42 0.58
C HIS A 64 13.29 -1.16 1.70
N ALA A 65 13.24 -2.50 1.64
CA ALA A 65 12.63 -3.32 2.69
C ALA A 65 13.38 -3.19 4.02
N LYS A 66 14.72 -3.17 3.98
CA LYS A 66 15.55 -2.93 5.16
C LYS A 66 15.29 -1.55 5.77
N ALA A 67 15.25 -0.50 4.94
CA ALA A 67 15.00 0.87 5.39
C ALA A 67 13.60 1.00 6.02
N LEU A 68 12.60 0.32 5.45
CA LEU A 68 11.24 0.30 5.98
C LEU A 68 11.16 -0.38 7.35
N THR A 69 11.81 -1.52 7.56
CA THR A 69 11.70 -2.31 8.80
C THR A 69 12.65 -1.85 9.91
N TYR A 70 13.73 -1.14 9.59
CA TYR A 70 14.75 -0.78 10.57
C TYR A 70 14.23 0.07 11.72
N GLY A 71 14.38 -0.43 12.96
CA GLY A 71 14.00 0.27 14.18
C GLY A 71 12.49 0.40 14.38
N THR A 72 11.70 -0.45 13.72
CA THR A 72 10.23 -0.47 13.83
C THR A 72 9.74 -1.71 14.56
N THR A 73 8.49 -1.70 15.00
CA THR A 73 7.80 -2.86 15.59
C THR A 73 6.84 -3.55 14.63
N GLY A 74 6.53 -2.91 13.51
CA GLY A 74 5.61 -3.44 12.50
C GLY A 74 6.16 -4.66 11.79
N THR A 75 5.30 -5.65 11.58
CA THR A 75 5.63 -6.95 10.97
C THR A 75 4.78 -7.24 9.74
N ARG A 76 3.85 -6.34 9.41
CA ARG A 76 2.87 -6.51 8.33
C ARG A 76 2.99 -5.33 7.39
N ALA A 77 2.92 -5.60 6.10
CA ALA A 77 2.99 -4.59 5.08
C ALA A 77 1.77 -4.64 4.14
N VAL A 78 1.35 -3.47 3.66
CA VAL A 78 0.47 -3.32 2.49
C VAL A 78 1.27 -2.65 1.39
N ALA A 79 1.15 -3.14 0.16
CA ALA A 79 1.68 -2.51 -1.03
C ALA A 79 0.57 -1.77 -1.78
N LEU A 80 0.90 -0.59 -2.30
CA LEU A 80 0.11 0.09 -3.31
C LEU A 80 1.03 0.39 -4.50
N VAL A 81 0.68 -0.16 -5.66
CA VAL A 81 1.27 0.23 -6.94
C VAL A 81 0.51 1.44 -7.46
N VAL A 82 1.24 2.50 -7.81
CA VAL A 82 0.71 3.65 -8.53
C VAL A 82 1.17 3.52 -9.97
N ASP A 83 0.22 3.45 -10.89
CA ASP A 83 0.52 3.33 -12.32
C ASP A 83 -0.50 4.14 -13.11
N ILE A 84 -0.09 5.33 -13.55
CA ILE A 84 -0.94 6.25 -14.33
C ILE A 84 -1.42 5.65 -15.66
N ASP A 85 -0.66 4.72 -16.22
CA ASP A 85 -0.93 4.09 -17.51
C ASP A 85 -1.92 2.92 -17.39
N ALA A 86 -2.11 2.36 -16.19
CA ALA A 86 -3.02 1.26 -15.96
C ALA A 86 -4.49 1.71 -15.97
N ASP A 87 -5.32 1.20 -16.86
CA ASP A 87 -6.72 1.64 -17.01
C ASP A 87 -7.73 0.84 -16.16
N GLY A 88 -7.30 -0.25 -15.52
CA GLY A 88 -8.13 -1.02 -14.60
C GLY A 88 -7.59 -2.40 -14.23
N PRO A 89 -8.45 -3.27 -13.66
CA PRO A 89 -8.08 -4.65 -13.33
C PRO A 89 -7.53 -5.40 -14.54
N GLY A 90 -6.47 -6.17 -14.33
CA GLY A 90 -5.77 -6.99 -15.32
C GLY A 90 -4.69 -6.25 -16.12
N ASP A 91 -4.66 -4.93 -16.06
CA ASP A 91 -3.70 -4.12 -16.80
C ASP A 91 -2.32 -4.08 -16.12
N SER A 92 -1.25 -4.30 -16.88
CA SER A 92 0.14 -4.46 -16.39
C SER A 92 0.28 -5.45 -15.21
N ALA A 93 -0.65 -6.42 -15.11
CA ALA A 93 -0.77 -7.26 -13.92
C ALA A 93 0.48 -8.13 -13.68
N HIS A 94 1.16 -8.55 -14.76
CA HIS A 94 2.38 -9.34 -14.64
C HIS A 94 3.51 -8.53 -14.00
N GLU A 95 3.75 -7.31 -14.49
CA GLU A 95 4.76 -6.38 -13.99
C GLU A 95 4.48 -6.01 -12.53
N HIS A 96 3.23 -5.65 -12.20
CA HIS A 96 2.83 -5.32 -10.84
C HIS A 96 2.99 -6.52 -9.88
N VAL A 97 2.71 -7.73 -10.35
CA VAL A 97 2.92 -8.97 -9.58
C VAL A 97 4.39 -9.23 -9.32
N LEU A 98 5.26 -9.13 -10.34
CA LEU A 98 6.71 -9.31 -10.16
C LEU A 98 7.27 -8.31 -9.16
N LEU A 99 6.87 -7.04 -9.27
CA LEU A 99 7.29 -5.97 -8.36
C LEU A 99 6.88 -6.25 -6.91
N THR A 100 5.61 -6.65 -6.70
CA THR A 100 5.10 -6.92 -5.36
C THR A 100 5.62 -8.23 -4.76
N ASP A 101 5.92 -9.24 -5.58
CA ASP A 101 6.56 -10.49 -5.14
C ASP A 101 8.03 -10.26 -4.73
N ALA A 102 8.77 -9.43 -5.47
CA ALA A 102 10.12 -9.00 -5.10
C ALA A 102 10.11 -8.26 -3.75
N ALA A 103 9.17 -7.33 -3.56
CA ALA A 103 8.98 -6.63 -2.30
C ALA A 103 8.61 -7.59 -1.16
N ALA A 104 7.71 -8.56 -1.41
CA ALA A 104 7.33 -9.56 -0.43
C ALA A 104 8.52 -10.43 0.02
N CYS A 105 9.36 -10.86 -0.93
CA CYS A 105 10.57 -11.62 -0.64
C CYS A 105 11.52 -10.82 0.25
N ALA A 106 11.86 -9.59 -0.15
CA ALA A 106 12.78 -8.73 0.61
C ALA A 106 12.24 -8.35 1.99
N LEU A 107 10.93 -8.12 2.14
CA LEU A 107 10.31 -7.88 3.45
C LEU A 107 10.45 -9.09 4.37
N SER A 108 10.27 -10.29 3.83
CA SER A 108 10.37 -11.53 4.61
C SER A 108 11.76 -11.77 5.19
N GLU A 109 12.80 -11.41 4.44
CA GLU A 109 14.20 -11.46 4.90
C GLU A 109 14.48 -10.50 6.06
N HIS A 110 13.62 -9.49 6.24
CA HIS A 110 13.71 -8.49 7.29
C HIS A 110 12.59 -8.60 8.34
N GLY A 111 11.92 -9.75 8.43
CA GLY A 111 10.95 -10.04 9.49
C GLY A 111 9.59 -9.37 9.34
N ALA A 112 9.29 -8.83 8.15
CA ALA A 112 7.98 -8.32 7.79
C ALA A 112 7.34 -9.18 6.70
N SER A 113 6.03 -9.08 6.53
CA SER A 113 5.28 -9.87 5.55
C SER A 113 4.35 -8.96 4.74
N LEU A 114 4.37 -9.10 3.41
CA LEU A 114 3.40 -8.42 2.56
C LEU A 114 2.06 -9.15 2.64
N GLN A 115 1.03 -8.45 3.12
CA GLN A 115 -0.26 -9.03 3.47
C GLN A 115 -1.36 -8.74 2.45
N ALA A 116 -1.28 -7.61 1.75
CA ALA A 116 -2.19 -7.23 0.67
C ALA A 116 -1.50 -6.30 -0.33
N ALA A 117 -1.92 -6.36 -1.59
CA ALA A 117 -1.47 -5.48 -2.66
C ALA A 117 -2.65 -4.87 -3.43
N TYR A 118 -2.55 -3.56 -3.66
CA TYR A 118 -3.55 -2.78 -4.38
C TYR A 118 -2.89 -1.98 -5.49
N VAL A 119 -3.71 -1.51 -6.43
CA VAL A 119 -3.27 -0.66 -7.53
C VAL A 119 -4.21 0.55 -7.64
N THR A 120 -3.64 1.69 -8.00
CA THR A 120 -4.37 2.92 -8.36
C THR A 120 -3.64 3.63 -9.49
N ARG A 121 -4.36 4.47 -10.23
CA ARG A 121 -3.75 5.38 -11.23
C ARG A 121 -3.09 6.61 -10.63
N GLY A 122 -3.50 6.94 -9.42
CA GLY A 122 -3.06 8.14 -8.74
C GLY A 122 -3.87 8.39 -7.48
N PHE A 123 -3.75 9.62 -6.99
CA PHE A 123 -4.33 10.04 -5.71
C PHE A 123 -5.48 11.04 -5.87
N GLY A 124 -5.83 11.38 -7.12
CA GLY A 124 -6.92 12.29 -7.44
C GLY A 124 -8.28 11.73 -7.04
N ALA A 125 -9.25 12.61 -6.78
CA ALA A 125 -10.62 12.15 -6.55
C ALA A 125 -11.15 11.44 -7.79
N LYS A 126 -11.87 10.33 -7.59
CA LYS A 126 -12.43 9.43 -8.60
C LYS A 126 -11.44 8.48 -9.29
N GLU A 127 -10.15 8.51 -8.95
CA GLU A 127 -9.20 7.53 -9.47
C GLU A 127 -9.64 6.11 -9.07
N PRO A 128 -9.57 5.13 -9.98
CA PRO A 128 -9.94 3.75 -9.69
C PRO A 128 -8.92 3.08 -8.77
N VAL A 129 -9.41 2.25 -7.86
CA VAL A 129 -8.60 1.42 -6.97
C VAL A 129 -9.05 -0.03 -7.10
N TRP A 130 -8.11 -0.95 -7.31
CA TRP A 130 -8.37 -2.38 -7.40
C TRP A 130 -7.38 -3.21 -6.59
N SER A 131 -7.76 -4.44 -6.27
CA SER A 131 -6.90 -5.41 -5.59
C SER A 131 -6.07 -6.13 -6.62
N LEU A 132 -4.74 -6.12 -6.45
CA LEU A 132 -3.84 -6.91 -7.27
C LEU A 132 -3.97 -8.41 -6.96
N ASP A 133 -4.29 -8.76 -5.71
CA ASP A 133 -4.40 -10.16 -5.27
C ASP A 133 -5.62 -10.88 -5.88
N THR A 134 -6.70 -10.16 -6.18
CA THR A 134 -7.98 -10.74 -6.65
C THR A 134 -8.43 -10.24 -8.01
N ASP A 135 -7.73 -9.25 -8.56
CA ASP A 135 -8.10 -8.53 -9.76
C ASP A 135 -9.52 -7.91 -9.71
N GLN A 136 -9.94 -7.49 -8.52
CA GLN A 136 -11.26 -6.91 -8.30
C GLN A 136 -11.19 -5.40 -8.11
N PHE A 137 -12.10 -4.70 -8.78
CA PHE A 137 -12.36 -3.29 -8.52
C PHE A 137 -12.89 -3.10 -7.09
N ILE A 138 -12.19 -2.28 -6.31
CA ILE A 138 -12.51 -2.01 -4.89
C ILE A 138 -13.33 -0.74 -4.74
N GLY A 139 -13.05 0.28 -5.55
CA GLY A 139 -13.77 1.56 -5.48
C GLY A 139 -13.03 2.70 -6.15
N LYS A 140 -13.41 3.92 -5.78
CA LYS A 140 -12.78 5.14 -6.28
C LYS A 140 -12.28 6.00 -5.14
N VAL A 141 -11.13 6.64 -5.34
CA VAL A 141 -10.52 7.55 -4.37
C VAL A 141 -11.52 8.68 -4.04
N PRO A 142 -11.88 8.87 -2.75
CA PRO A 142 -12.81 9.91 -2.35
C PRO A 142 -12.13 11.29 -2.38
N LEU A 143 -12.94 12.35 -2.34
CA LEU A 143 -12.42 13.67 -1.99
C LEU A 143 -12.03 13.64 -0.50
N PHE A 144 -10.75 13.70 -0.21
CA PHE A 144 -10.31 13.67 1.19
C PHE A 144 -10.60 15.01 1.89
N PRO A 145 -11.14 15.02 3.12
CA PRO A 145 -11.43 16.24 3.84
C PRO A 145 -10.16 17.01 4.22
N ALA A 146 -10.33 18.29 4.57
CA ALA A 146 -9.26 19.20 4.95
C ALA A 146 -8.38 18.64 6.09
N ALA A 147 -7.09 18.93 6.01
CA ALA A 147 -6.04 18.35 6.84
C ALA A 147 -6.25 18.56 8.36
N THR A 148 -6.28 17.46 9.13
CA THR A 148 -6.18 17.42 10.60
C THR A 148 -4.74 17.25 11.07
N PRO A 149 -4.08 18.21 11.73
CA PRO A 149 -2.64 18.13 12.03
C PRO A 149 -2.24 16.85 12.77
N HIS A 150 -1.20 16.18 12.26
CA HIS A 150 -0.60 14.93 12.79
C HIS A 150 -1.57 13.75 13.00
N PRO A 151 -2.23 13.26 11.93
CA PRO A 151 -3.07 12.08 12.05
C PRO A 151 -2.21 10.82 12.12
N VAL A 152 -2.52 9.94 13.06
CA VAL A 152 -2.12 8.54 12.99
C VAL A 152 -3.17 7.85 12.13
N TYR A 153 -2.78 7.02 11.17
CA TYR A 153 -3.72 6.27 10.35
C TYR A 153 -3.75 4.81 10.77
N ALA A 154 -4.94 4.24 10.87
CA ALA A 154 -5.13 2.82 11.14
C ALA A 154 -6.01 2.19 10.07
N LEU A 155 -5.73 0.93 9.74
CA LEU A 155 -6.45 0.12 8.77
C LEU A 155 -7.11 -1.07 9.50
N PRO A 156 -8.36 -1.44 9.16
CA PRO A 156 -8.98 -2.61 9.76
C PRO A 156 -8.38 -3.88 9.14
N GLU A 157 -8.41 -4.97 9.89
CA GLU A 157 -7.83 -6.26 9.49
C GLU A 157 -8.27 -6.74 8.10
N SER A 158 -9.53 -6.46 7.73
CA SER A 158 -10.11 -6.83 6.44
C SER A 158 -9.43 -6.18 5.22
N LEU A 159 -8.70 -5.08 5.40
CA LEU A 159 -7.94 -4.44 4.32
C LEU A 159 -6.49 -4.90 4.25
N ILE A 160 -6.04 -5.60 5.29
CA ILE A 160 -4.65 -6.01 5.44
C ILE A 160 -4.53 -7.49 5.11
N ALA A 161 -5.50 -8.32 5.47
CA ALA A 161 -5.45 -9.75 5.20
C ALA A 161 -5.77 -10.07 3.73
N ARG A 162 -4.85 -10.78 3.05
CA ARG A 162 -5.15 -11.51 1.81
C ARG A 162 -6.37 -12.43 2.02
N PRO A 163 -7.30 -12.52 1.06
CA PRO A 163 -8.40 -13.46 1.16
C PRO A 163 -7.88 -14.90 1.28
N ALA A 164 -8.48 -15.70 2.18
CA ALA A 164 -8.03 -17.05 2.52
C ALA A 164 -8.02 -18.05 1.35
N ASN A 165 -8.58 -17.67 0.20
CA ASN A 165 -8.60 -18.43 -1.05
C ASN A 165 -8.19 -17.52 -2.22
N SER A 166 -6.93 -17.08 -2.26
CA SER A 166 -6.31 -16.86 -3.55
C SER A 166 -6.12 -18.25 -4.18
N LEU A 167 -6.83 -18.52 -5.28
CA LEU A 167 -6.49 -19.68 -6.11
C LEU A 167 -4.97 -19.66 -6.35
N PRO A 168 -4.27 -20.81 -6.40
CA PRO A 168 -2.88 -20.82 -6.79
C PRO A 168 -2.78 -20.06 -8.11
N ARG A 169 -1.97 -18.99 -8.14
CA ARG A 169 -1.74 -18.18 -9.34
C ARG A 169 -1.43 -19.16 -10.47
N ALA A 170 -2.25 -19.15 -11.51
CA ALA A 170 -1.95 -19.91 -12.71
C ALA A 170 -0.62 -19.38 -13.23
N ALA A 171 0.41 -20.20 -13.16
CA ALA A 171 1.63 -19.98 -13.91
C ALA A 171 1.25 -20.20 -15.37
N ASP A 172 1.15 -19.11 -16.13
CA ASP A 172 1.22 -19.17 -17.59
C ASP A 172 2.69 -19.09 -18.02
#